data_AF-A0A950URM2-F1
#
_entry.id   AF-A0A950URM2-F1
#
_cell.length_a   1.000
_cell.length_b   1.000
_cell.length_c   1.000
_cell.angle_alpha   90.00
_cell.angle_beta   90.00
_cell.angle_gamma   90.00
#
_symmetry.space_group_name_H-M   'P 1'
#
loop_
_entity.id
_entity.type
_entity.pdbx_description
1 polymer ?
#
loop_
_entity_poly.entity_id
_entity_poly.type
_entity_poly.pdbx_seq_one_letter_code
_entity_poly.pdbx_strand_id
1 'polypeptide(L)'
;RHPDTDIFLIVGADAASDLATWDRPDVIRDLATIVIVSRADIAEPGPPGPDWRVEHVRIPPLAISSTDLRRRAAAGDPLEGLMPAAAIPCLRERGLYADRG
;
A
#
# COMPACT_ATOMS: atom_id res chain seq x y z
N ARG A 1 15.63 -13.08 -14.87
CA ARG A 1 14.93 -11.94 -15.53
C ARG A 1 13.77 -12.53 -16.31
N HIS A 2 12.60 -11.89 -16.30
CA HIS A 2 11.38 -12.35 -16.99
C HIS A 2 11.04 -11.36 -18.11
N PRO A 3 11.66 -11.49 -19.31
CA PRO A 3 11.55 -10.50 -20.38
C PRO A 3 10.15 -10.41 -21.00
N ASP A 4 9.36 -11.49 -20.93
CA ASP A 4 8.04 -11.59 -21.56
C ASP A 4 6.91 -11.52 -20.52
N THR A 5 7.09 -10.77 -19.45
CA THR A 5 6.11 -10.66 -18.36
C THR A 5 5.61 -9.24 -18.23
N ASP A 6 4.30 -9.10 -18.28
CA ASP A 6 3.63 -7.85 -17.96
C ASP A 6 3.78 -7.53 -16.47
N ILE A 7 4.28 -6.34 -16.18
CA ILE A 7 4.47 -5.87 -14.81
C ILE A 7 3.30 -4.99 -14.42
N PHE A 8 2.67 -5.31 -13.31
CA PHE A 8 1.62 -4.49 -12.70
C PHE A 8 2.14 -3.93 -11.38
N LEU A 9 2.23 -2.61 -11.27
CA LEU A 9 2.64 -1.92 -10.04
C LEU A 9 1.39 -1.43 -9.30
N ILE A 10 1.09 -2.08 -8.17
CA ILE A 10 -0.07 -1.77 -7.35
C ILE A 10 0.28 -0.66 -6.35
N VAL A 11 -0.44 0.46 -6.42
CA VAL A 11 -0.25 1.63 -5.54
C VAL A 11 -1.59 2.17 -5.04
N GLY A 12 -1.59 2.80 -3.87
CA GLY A 12 -2.76 3.54 -3.38
C GLY A 12 -2.93 4.87 -4.10
N ALA A 13 -4.14 5.43 -4.07
CA ALA A 13 -4.46 6.75 -4.65
C ALA A 13 -3.50 7.88 -4.22
N ASP A 14 -3.12 7.89 -2.93
CA ASP A 14 -2.18 8.90 -2.39
C ASP A 14 -0.82 8.83 -3.09
N ALA A 15 -0.24 7.62 -3.20
CA ALA A 15 1.06 7.42 -3.84
C ALA A 15 1.00 7.65 -5.36
N ALA A 16 -0.12 7.34 -6.00
CA ALA A 16 -0.31 7.57 -7.43
C ALA A 16 -0.26 9.07 -7.79
N SER A 17 -0.72 9.94 -6.88
CA SER A 17 -0.74 11.39 -7.08
C SER A 17 0.68 11.99 -7.16
N ASP A 18 1.65 11.36 -6.50
CA ASP A 18 3.04 11.78 -6.47
C ASP A 18 3.94 10.98 -7.44
N LEU A 19 3.39 10.06 -8.25
CA LEU A 19 4.18 9.10 -9.02
C LEU A 19 5.14 9.78 -10.01
N ALA A 20 4.76 10.93 -10.57
CA ALA A 20 5.60 11.72 -11.47
C ALA A 20 6.83 12.34 -10.78
N THR A 21 6.86 12.36 -9.44
CA THR A 21 7.96 12.90 -8.63
C THR A 21 8.98 11.83 -8.20
N TRP A 22 8.70 10.56 -8.46
CA TRP A 22 9.57 9.46 -8.09
C TRP A 22 10.88 9.48 -8.88
N ASP A 23 11.90 8.76 -8.39
CA ASP A 23 13.14 8.55 -9.15
C ASP A 23 12.83 7.79 -10.45
N ARG A 24 13.22 8.38 -11.59
CA ARG A 24 13.05 7.81 -12.94
C ARG A 24 11.61 7.34 -13.24
N PRO A 25 10.63 8.25 -13.23
CA PRO A 25 9.22 7.92 -13.42
C PRO A 25 8.93 7.44 -14.85
N ASP A 26 9.74 7.87 -15.82
CA ASP A 26 9.73 7.40 -17.21
C ASP A 26 10.05 5.89 -17.32
N VAL A 27 11.02 5.41 -16.54
CA VAL A 27 11.36 3.98 -16.50
C VAL A 27 10.19 3.16 -15.93
N ILE A 28 9.52 3.68 -14.90
CA ILE A 28 8.34 3.02 -14.31
C ILE A 28 7.21 2.95 -15.33
N ARG A 29 6.91 4.07 -16.00
CA ARG A 29 5.89 4.17 -17.06
C ARG A 29 6.13 3.15 -18.17
N ASP A 30 7.37 3.00 -18.61
CA ASP A 30 7.70 2.12 -19.72
C ASP A 30 7.61 0.64 -19.31
N LEU A 31 8.01 0.30 -18.08
CA LEU A 31 8.06 -1.07 -17.59
C LEU A 31 6.72 -1.63 -17.10
N ALA A 32 5.83 -0.81 -16.53
CA ALA A 32 4.70 -1.29 -15.76
C ALA A 32 3.37 -0.64 -16.14
N THR A 33 2.29 -1.40 -16.02
CA THR A 33 0.93 -0.87 -15.89
C THR A 33 0.69 -0.51 -14.43
N ILE A 34 0.26 0.72 -14.17
CA ILE A 34 -0.02 1.21 -12.81
C ILE A 34 -1.42 0.81 -12.42
N VAL A 35 -1.56 0.05 -11.34
CA VAL A 35 -2.85 -0.34 -10.78
C VAL A 35 -3.11 0.55 -9.56
N ILE A 36 -3.98 1.55 -9.73
CA ILE A 36 -4.34 2.49 -8.67
C ILE A 36 -5.50 1.91 -7.87
N VAL A 37 -5.23 1.61 -6.61
CA VAL A 37 -6.21 1.10 -5.66
C VAL A 37 -6.80 2.25 -4.84
N SER A 38 -8.10 2.47 -4.99
CA SER A 38 -8.85 3.49 -4.24
C SER A 38 -9.85 2.84 -3.30
N ARG A 39 -9.93 3.37 -2.08
CA ARG A 39 -11.04 3.08 -1.16
C ARG A 39 -12.30 3.77 -1.67
N ALA A 40 -13.47 3.19 -1.44
CA ALA A 40 -14.74 3.66 -2.01
C ALA A 40 -15.11 5.13 -1.69
N ASP A 41 -14.45 5.74 -0.69
CA ASP A 41 -14.62 7.12 -0.25
C ASP A 41 -13.64 8.12 -0.88
N ILE A 42 -12.68 7.67 -1.69
CA ILE A 42 -11.64 8.51 -2.30
C ILE A 42 -11.86 8.62 -3.81
N ALA A 43 -11.77 9.83 -4.35
CA ALA A 43 -11.83 10.07 -5.79
C ALA A 43 -10.72 9.30 -6.51
N GLU A 44 -11.02 8.76 -7.69
CA GLU A 44 -10.01 8.12 -8.54
C GLU A 44 -9.09 9.20 -9.13
N PRO A 45 -7.79 9.24 -8.77
CA PRO A 45 -6.87 10.21 -9.36
C PRO A 45 -6.70 9.89 -10.84
N GLY A 46 -6.51 10.91 -11.67
CA GLY A 46 -6.17 10.71 -13.08
C GLY A 46 -4.79 10.08 -13.26
N PRO A 47 -4.43 9.68 -14.49
CA PRO A 47 -3.08 9.24 -14.79
C PRO A 47 -2.06 10.36 -14.47
N PRO A 48 -0.82 10.02 -14.05
CA PRO A 48 0.20 11.03 -13.71
C PRO A 48 0.60 11.94 -14.88
N GLY A 49 0.32 11.52 -16.12
CA GLY A 49 0.64 12.26 -17.33
C GLY A 49 0.25 11.48 -18.59
N PRO A 50 0.64 11.97 -19.78
CA PRO A 50 0.44 11.23 -21.03
C PRO A 50 1.22 9.92 -21.03
N ASP A 51 0.74 8.94 -21.81
CA ASP A 51 1.39 7.66 -22.09
C ASP A 51 1.57 6.71 -20.89
N TRP A 52 1.01 7.04 -19.72
CA TRP A 52 0.91 6.10 -18.60
C TRP A 52 -0.19 5.07 -18.85
N ARG A 53 0.15 3.79 -18.72
CA ARG A 53 -0.83 2.70 -18.66
C ARG A 53 -1.37 2.62 -17.24
N VAL A 54 -2.66 2.87 -17.07
CA VAL A 54 -3.30 2.92 -15.74
C VAL A 54 -4.58 2.09 -15.72
N GLU A 55 -4.71 1.29 -14.67
CA GLU A 55 -5.95 0.59 -14.30
C GLU A 55 -6.41 1.03 -12.92
N HIS A 56 -7.72 1.14 -12.73
CA HIS A 56 -8.32 1.52 -11.45
C HIS A 56 -9.01 0.33 -10.81
N VAL A 57 -8.72 0.09 -9.52
CA VAL A 57 -9.35 -0.94 -8.71
C VAL A 57 -9.97 -0.30 -7.49
N ARG A 58 -11.30 -0.39 -7.35
CA ARG A 58 -12.00 0.00 -6.13
C ARG A 58 -12.04 -1.16 -5.16
N ILE A 59 -11.71 -0.86 -3.90
CA ILE A 59 -11.87 -1.80 -2.79
C ILE A 59 -12.89 -1.28 -1.77
N PRO A 60 -13.55 -2.17 -1.02
CA PRO A 60 -14.37 -1.77 0.11
C PRO A 60 -13.59 -0.91 1.11
N PRO A 61 -14.26 -0.04 1.87
CA PRO A 61 -13.63 0.68 2.96
C PRO A 61 -12.92 -0.27 3.92
N LEU A 62 -11.64 -0.01 4.18
CA LEU A 62 -10.83 -0.76 5.13
C LEU A 62 -10.48 0.13 6.32
N ALA A 63 -11.14 -0.10 7.45
CA ALA A 63 -10.89 0.61 8.71
C ALA A 63 -9.64 0.09 9.44
N ILE A 64 -8.54 -0.11 8.70
CA ILE A 64 -7.26 -0.61 9.21
C ILE A 64 -6.14 0.28 8.67
N SER A 65 -5.19 0.64 9.54
CA SER A 65 -3.98 1.38 9.18
C SER A 65 -2.80 0.92 10.04
N SER A 66 -1.58 1.03 9.51
CA SER A 66 -0.37 0.72 10.29
C SER A 66 -0.20 1.63 11.50
N THR A 67 -0.67 2.88 11.43
CA THR A 67 -0.63 3.83 12.56
C THR A 67 -1.50 3.33 13.72
N ASP A 68 -2.73 2.89 13.45
CA ASP A 68 -3.61 2.32 14.48
C ASP A 68 -3.06 0.99 15.03
N LEU A 69 -2.54 0.12 14.16
CA LEU A 69 -1.95 -1.16 14.59
C LEU A 69 -0.75 -0.97 15.52
N ARG A 70 0.16 -0.02 15.22
CA ARG A 70 1.29 0.28 16.11
C ARG A 70 0.83 0.84 17.46
N ARG A 71 -0.18 1.72 17.46
CA ARG A 71 -0.77 2.27 18.70
C ARG A 71 -1.36 1.15 19.56
N ARG A 72 -2.16 0.26 18.97
CA ARG A 72 -2.75 -0.91 19.65
C ARG A 72 -1.67 -1.82 20.22
N ALA A 73 -0.65 -2.13 19.42
CA ALA A 73 0.47 -2.96 19.85
C ALA A 73 1.19 -2.37 21.07
N ALA A 74 1.45 -1.06 21.08
CA ALA A 74 2.05 -0.36 22.22
C ALA A 74 1.15 -0.38 23.47
N ALA A 75 -0.16 -0.25 23.28
CA ALA A 75 -1.15 -0.28 24.35
C ALA A 75 -1.47 -1.71 24.88
N GLY A 76 -0.98 -2.76 24.21
CA GLY A 76 -1.35 -4.14 24.52
C GLY A 76 -2.76 -4.54 24.06
N ASP A 77 -3.37 -3.76 23.17
CA ASP A 77 -4.71 -4.01 22.63
C ASP A 77 -4.73 -5.22 21.67
N PRO A 78 -5.89 -5.89 21.50
CA PRO A 78 -6.06 -6.96 20.52
C PRO A 78 -5.77 -6.54 19.07
N LEU A 79 -5.11 -7.43 18.34
CA LEU A 79 -4.73 -7.26 16.91
C LEU A 79 -5.39 -8.32 16.01
N GLU A 80 -6.08 -9.29 16.61
CA GLU A 80 -6.73 -10.41 15.95
C GLU A 80 -7.82 -9.90 14.99
N GLY A 81 -7.79 -10.39 13.75
CA GLY A 81 -8.70 -9.95 12.69
C GLY A 81 -8.32 -8.62 12.00
N LEU A 82 -7.31 -7.90 12.49
CA LEU A 82 -6.84 -6.64 11.86
C LEU A 82 -5.57 -6.83 11.02
N MET A 83 -4.89 -7.97 11.18
CA MET A 83 -3.70 -8.33 10.42
C MET A 83 -3.60 -9.86 10.29
N PRO A 84 -2.74 -10.40 9.41
CA PRO A 84 -2.52 -11.84 9.33
C PRO A 84 -2.14 -12.43 10.69
N ALA A 85 -2.81 -13.50 11.12
CA ALA A 85 -2.61 -14.09 12.45
C ALA A 85 -1.14 -14.44 12.74
N ALA A 86 -0.40 -14.91 11.72
CA ALA A 86 1.02 -15.24 11.83
C ALA A 86 1.95 -14.04 12.09
N ALA A 87 1.50 -12.81 11.81
CA ALA A 87 2.29 -11.60 12.06
C ALA A 87 2.22 -11.14 13.52
N ILE A 88 1.19 -11.55 14.28
CA ILE A 88 1.01 -11.21 15.70
C ILE A 88 2.12 -11.81 16.57
N PRO A 89 2.43 -13.13 16.53
CA PRO A 89 3.53 -13.69 17.31
C PRO A 89 4.88 -13.10 16.86
N CYS A 90 5.10 -12.89 15.55
CA CYS A 90 6.31 -12.25 15.03
C CYS A 90 6.53 -10.86 15.65
N LEU A 91 5.48 -10.03 15.74
CA LEU A 91 5.53 -8.71 16.37
C LEU A 91 5.88 -8.82 17.86
N ARG A 92 5.20 -9.74 18.59
CA ARG A 92 5.35 -9.92 20.04
C ARG A 92 6.73 -10.48 20.43
N GLU A 93 7.18 -11.54 19.78
CA GLU A 93 8.49 -12.19 20.05
C GLU A 93 9.66 -11.24 19.81
N ARG A 94 9.53 -10.36 18.81
CA ARG A 94 10.56 -9.36 18.47
C ARG A 94 10.44 -8.07 19.28
N GLY A 95 9.41 -7.93 20.12
CA GLY A 95 9.13 -6.72 20.88
C GLY A 95 8.93 -5.49 19.98
N LEU A 96 8.37 -5.67 18.77
CA LEU A 96 8.13 -4.56 17.85
C LEU A 96 6.99 -3.70 18.37
N TYR A 97 7.20 -2.38 18.42
CA TYR A 97 6.21 -1.39 18.87
C TYR A 97 5.76 -1.56 20.33
N ALA A 98 6.43 -2.40 21.12
CA ALA A 98 6.23 -2.45 22.56
C ALA A 98 6.76 -1.16 23.18
N ASP A 99 5.99 -0.57 24.08
CA ASP A 99 6.46 0.57 24.87
C ASP A 99 7.52 0.05 25.85
N ARG A 100 8.80 0.26 25.50
CA ARG A 100 9.91 0.04 26.42
C ARG A 100 9.94 1.27 27.31
N GLY A 101 9.20 1.20 28.42
CA GLY A 101 9.37 2.16 29.51
C GLY A 101 10.84 2.34 29.89
#